data_AF-X0S7S0-F1
#
_entry.id   AF-X0S7S0-F1
#
_cell.length_a   1.000
_cell.length_b   1.000
_cell.length_c   1.000
_cell.angle_alpha   90.00
_cell.angle_beta   90.00
_cell.angle_gamma   90.00
#
_symmetry.space_group_name_H-M   'P 1'
#
loop_
_entity.id
_entity.type
_entity.pdbx_description
1 polymer ?
#
loop_
_entity_poly.entity_id
_entity_poly.type
_entity_poly.pdbx_seq_one_letter_code
_entity_poly.pdbx_strand_id
1 'polypeptide(L)'
;ASLPLKGQGGNEDVLSISYIMNEVLNFHRSNRQTVIVINMTDGKFNSPIDEFRSMIRKLRADHKLIYSLVVLGDTPVNVPEADHIVRVPSTELQNPHQIAERIAKHVNTLVRNLRSKARSRYG
;
A
#
# COMPACT_ATOMS: atom_id res chain seq x y z
N ALA A 1 -9.58 -17.37 -4.56
CA ALA A 1 -10.85 -16.81 -5.05
C ALA A 1 -10.53 -15.50 -5.76
N SER A 2 -10.83 -15.37 -7.04
CA SER A 2 -10.75 -14.09 -7.75
C SER A 2 -11.86 -13.17 -7.24
N LEU A 3 -11.53 -11.91 -6.98
CA LEU A 3 -12.54 -10.90 -6.66
C LEU A 3 -13.52 -10.75 -7.84
N PRO A 4 -14.82 -10.55 -7.57
CA PRO A 4 -15.83 -10.44 -8.61
C PRO A 4 -15.56 -9.23 -9.53
N LEU A 5 -15.75 -9.44 -10.84
CA LEU A 5 -15.50 -8.48 -11.93
C LEU A 5 -16.36 -7.21 -11.92
N LYS A 6 -17.14 -6.94 -10.87
CA LYS A 6 -18.11 -5.84 -10.78
C LYS A 6 -17.76 -4.72 -9.78
N GLY A 7 -16.55 -4.72 -9.24
CA GLY A 7 -16.02 -3.66 -8.39
C GLY A 7 -14.67 -3.19 -8.90
N GLN A 8 -14.66 -2.42 -9.98
CA GLN A 8 -13.46 -1.68 -10.38
C GLN A 8 -13.88 -0.22 -10.50
N GLY A 9 -13.88 0.48 -9.37
CA GLY A 9 -14.02 1.94 -9.30
C GLY A 9 -15.03 2.48 -8.28
N GLY A 10 -15.46 1.70 -7.28
CA GLY A 10 -16.49 2.12 -6.31
C GLY A 10 -16.09 1.96 -4.83
N ASN A 11 -16.84 2.62 -3.93
CA ASN A 11 -16.67 2.51 -2.46
C ASN A 11 -16.70 1.06 -1.94
N GLU A 12 -17.35 0.15 -2.65
CA GLU A 12 -17.37 -1.29 -2.35
C GLU A 12 -15.98 -1.93 -2.42
N ASP A 13 -15.08 -1.39 -3.25
CA ASP A 13 -13.70 -1.87 -3.37
C ASP A 13 -12.88 -1.50 -2.13
N VAL A 14 -13.12 -0.31 -1.57
CA VAL A 14 -12.45 0.16 -0.37
C VAL A 14 -12.89 -0.63 0.86
N LEU A 15 -14.18 -0.93 0.98
CA LEU A 15 -14.70 -1.80 2.02
C LEU A 15 -14.15 -3.23 1.88
N SER A 16 -14.04 -3.74 0.65
CA SER A 16 -13.48 -5.06 0.36
C SER A 16 -11.99 -5.14 0.71
N ILE A 17 -11.20 -4.13 0.35
CA ILE A 17 -9.78 -4.02 0.74
C ILE A 17 -9.64 -3.94 2.25
N SER A 18 -10.46 -3.12 2.91
CA SER A 18 -10.46 -2.97 4.37
C SER A 18 -10.77 -4.30 5.06
N TYR A 19 -11.75 -5.05 4.56
CA TYR A 19 -12.10 -6.37 5.07
C TYR A 19 -10.96 -7.37 4.90
N ILE A 20 -10.38 -7.49 3.69
CA ILE A 20 -9.26 -8.40 3.41
C ILE A 20 -8.06 -8.07 4.31
N MET A 21 -7.73 -6.79 4.46
CA MET A 21 -6.63 -6.35 5.31
C MET A 21 -6.88 -6.70 6.78
N ASN A 22 -8.10 -6.44 7.28
CA ASN A 22 -8.47 -6.77 8.65
C ASN A 22 -8.39 -8.28 8.91
N GLU A 23 -8.90 -9.11 8.00
CA GLU A 23 -8.83 -10.57 8.11
C GLU A 23 -7.38 -11.10 8.11
N VAL A 24 -6.53 -10.62 7.20
CA VAL A 24 -5.11 -11.01 7.14
C VAL A 24 -4.37 -10.60 8.42
N LEU A 25 -4.67 -9.42 8.96
CA LEU A 25 -4.03 -8.92 10.19
C LEU A 25 -4.53 -9.61 11.45
N ASN A 26 -5.82 -9.94 11.51
CA ASN A 26 -6.40 -10.74 12.61
C ASN A 26 -5.85 -12.16 12.62
N PHE A 27 -5.47 -12.71 11.47
CA PHE A 27 -4.78 -13.99 11.37
C PHE A 27 -3.34 -13.92 11.92
N HIS A 28 -2.65 -12.79 11.73
CA HIS A 28 -1.29 -12.57 12.22
C HIS A 28 -1.26 -11.77 13.54
N ARG A 29 -1.72 -12.40 14.64
CA ARG A 29 -1.83 -11.82 16.00
C ARG A 29 -0.50 -11.48 16.71
N SER A 30 0.61 -11.43 15.99
CA SER A 30 1.91 -11.16 16.58
C SER A 30 2.15 -9.65 16.69
N ASN A 31 2.01 -9.09 17.89
CA ASN A 31 2.23 -7.66 18.22
C ASN A 31 3.65 -7.12 17.90
N ARG A 32 4.55 -7.94 17.34
CA ARG A 32 5.92 -7.54 16.97
C ARG A 32 6.16 -7.49 15.46
N GLN A 33 5.23 -7.95 14.63
CA GLN A 33 5.41 -7.95 13.19
C GLN A 33 5.20 -6.54 12.61
N THR A 34 6.07 -6.17 11.67
CA THR A 34 5.87 -4.97 10.86
C THR A 34 5.02 -5.35 9.66
N VAL A 35 3.88 -4.69 9.51
CA VAL A 35 2.97 -4.88 8.38
C VAL A 35 3.38 -3.92 7.29
N ILE A 36 3.57 -4.41 6.06
CA ILE A 36 3.84 -3.56 4.90
C ILE A 36 2.61 -3.59 4.01
N VAL A 37 2.00 -2.43 3.81
CA VAL A 37 0.83 -2.27 2.92
C VAL A 37 1.26 -1.48 1.71
N ILE A 38 0.98 -2.04 0.53
CA ILE A 38 1.27 -1.42 -0.76
C ILE A 38 -0.06 -1.24 -1.46
N ASN A 39 -0.46 0.01 -1.68
CA ASN A 39 -1.65 0.33 -2.45
C ASN A 39 -1.27 0.99 -3.78
N MET A 40 -2.16 0.96 -4.77
CA MET A 40 -1.96 1.56 -6.09
C MET A 40 -3.14 2.47 -6.43
N THR A 41 -2.88 3.63 -7.01
CA THR A 41 -3.90 4.59 -7.47
C THR A 41 -3.44 5.30 -8.74
N ASP A 42 -4.35 5.76 -9.58
CA ASP A 42 -4.06 6.65 -10.71
C ASP A 42 -4.32 8.14 -10.38
N GLY A 43 -4.68 8.42 -9.12
CA GLY A 43 -5.02 9.75 -8.61
C GLY A 43 -6.34 10.33 -9.14
N LYS A 44 -7.03 9.63 -10.06
CA LYS A 44 -8.33 10.08 -10.59
C LYS A 44 -9.46 9.73 -9.63
N PHE A 45 -9.32 8.63 -8.90
CA PHE A 45 -10.26 8.19 -7.88
C PHE A 45 -9.78 8.61 -6.48
N ASN A 46 -9.90 9.90 -6.16
CA ASN A 46 -9.63 10.45 -4.81
C ASN A 46 -10.81 10.31 -3.84
N SER A 47 -11.86 9.60 -4.22
CA SER A 47 -13.16 9.63 -3.53
C SER A 47 -13.56 8.21 -3.12
N PRO A 48 -12.79 7.58 -2.20
CA PRO A 48 -12.88 8.00 -0.81
C PRO A 48 -11.51 8.00 -0.10
N ILE A 49 -10.70 9.01 -0.37
CA ILE A 49 -9.38 9.12 0.26
C ILE A 49 -9.50 9.19 1.79
N ASP A 50 -10.54 9.82 2.34
CA ASP A 50 -10.69 9.98 3.80
C ASP A 50 -11.05 8.69 4.54
N GLU A 51 -11.86 7.81 3.95
CA GLU A 51 -12.17 6.49 4.52
C GLU A 51 -10.91 5.61 4.53
N PHE A 52 -10.19 5.61 3.41
CA PHE A 52 -8.92 4.91 3.30
C PHE A 52 -7.88 5.45 4.30
N ARG A 53 -7.80 6.77 4.47
CA ARG A 53 -6.94 7.43 5.48
C ARG A 53 -7.33 7.02 6.89
N SER A 54 -8.62 6.98 7.20
CA SER A 54 -9.14 6.53 8.50
C SER A 54 -8.75 5.08 8.79
N MET A 55 -8.89 4.19 7.79
CA MET A 55 -8.44 2.79 7.89
C MET A 55 -6.94 2.70 8.17
N ILE A 56 -6.09 3.37 7.39
CA ILE A 56 -4.63 3.35 7.59
C ILE A 56 -4.24 3.86 8.99
N ARG A 57 -4.91 4.92 9.48
CA ARG A 57 -4.69 5.43 10.84
C ARG A 57 -5.06 4.40 11.91
N LYS A 58 -6.19 3.73 11.76
CA LYS A 58 -6.61 2.66 12.68
C LYS A 58 -5.60 1.52 12.69
N LEU A 59 -5.18 1.06 11.51
CA LEU A 59 -4.17 0.01 11.40
C LEU A 59 -2.81 0.39 12.00
N ARG A 60 -2.42 1.67 11.91
CA ARG A 60 -1.21 2.19 12.57
C ARG A 60 -1.32 2.22 14.09
N ALA A 61 -2.52 2.38 14.65
CA ALA A 61 -2.72 2.34 16.10
C ALA A 61 -2.52 0.91 16.65
N ASP A 62 -2.98 -0.08 15.89
CA ASP A 62 -2.99 -1.48 16.31
C ASP A 62 -1.70 -2.22 15.93
N HIS A 63 -1.01 -1.78 14.87
CA HIS A 63 0.16 -2.46 14.30
C HIS A 63 1.31 -1.52 13.96
N LYS A 64 2.54 -2.07 13.93
CA LYS A 64 3.69 -1.39 13.30
C LYS A 64 3.53 -1.44 11.78
N LEU A 65 2.82 -0.45 11.22
CA LEU A 65 2.50 -0.38 9.80
C LEU A 65 3.50 0.51 9.04
N ILE A 66 3.93 0.02 7.87
CA ILE A 66 4.58 0.82 6.83
C ILE A 66 3.66 0.83 5.62
N TYR A 67 3.23 2.02 5.22
CA TYR A 67 2.31 2.23 4.12
C TYR A 67 3.03 2.86 2.93
N SER A 68 3.06 2.14 1.81
CA SER A 68 3.57 2.62 0.52
C SER A 68 2.42 2.80 -0.46
N LEU A 69 2.40 3.93 -1.17
CA LEU A 69 1.44 4.21 -2.22
C LEU A 69 2.15 4.30 -3.57
N VAL A 70 1.68 3.52 -4.54
CA VAL A 70 2.11 3.61 -5.94
C VAL A 70 1.12 4.50 -6.68
N VAL A 71 1.61 5.57 -7.30
CA VAL A 71 0.81 6.51 -8.09
C VAL A 71 1.11 6.28 -9.56
N LEU A 72 0.08 5.90 -10.31
CA LEU A 72 0.10 5.64 -11.74
C LEU A 72 -0.25 6.93 -12.49
N GLY A 73 0.62 7.29 -13.44
CA GLY A 73 0.50 8.52 -14.20
C GLY A 73 0.97 9.75 -13.44
N ASP A 74 0.68 10.90 -14.04
CA ASP A 74 1.23 12.18 -13.61
C ASP A 74 0.27 12.98 -12.70
N THR A 75 -0.88 12.39 -12.36
CA THR A 75 -1.87 13.02 -11.48
C THR A 75 -1.24 13.31 -10.11
N PRO A 76 -1.35 14.56 -9.61
CA PRO A 76 -0.90 14.87 -8.26
C PRO A 76 -1.80 14.16 -7.24
N VAL A 77 -1.17 13.49 -6.27
CA VAL A 77 -1.85 12.81 -5.17
C VAL A 77 -1.29 13.35 -3.86
N ASN A 78 -2.17 13.72 -2.94
CA ASN A 78 -1.81 14.18 -1.60
C ASN A 78 -2.28 13.16 -0.56
N VAL A 79 -1.40 12.24 -0.17
CA VAL A 79 -1.66 11.22 0.86
C VAL A 79 -0.59 11.34 1.93
N PRO A 80 -0.77 12.22 2.93
CA PRO A 80 0.22 12.43 3.99
C PRO A 80 0.42 11.19 4.88
N GLU A 81 -0.51 10.23 4.84
CA GLU A 81 -0.43 8.97 5.58
C GLU A 81 0.56 7.97 4.97
N ALA A 82 1.02 8.17 3.73
CA ALA A 82 1.98 7.27 3.07
C ALA A 82 3.42 7.55 3.56
N ASP A 83 4.10 6.51 4.05
CA ASP A 83 5.53 6.62 4.38
C ASP A 83 6.39 6.71 3.11
N HIS A 84 5.90 6.10 2.03
CA HIS A 84 6.57 6.08 0.74
C HIS A 84 5.58 6.30 -0.40
N ILE A 85 5.98 7.14 -1.37
CA ILE A 85 5.24 7.34 -2.61
C ILE A 85 6.12 6.91 -3.78
N VAL A 86 5.65 5.94 -4.55
CA VAL A 86 6.30 5.43 -5.76
C VAL A 86 5.55 5.97 -6.96
N ARG A 87 6.17 6.86 -7.73
CA ARG A 87 5.54 7.40 -8.95
C ARG A 87 5.90 6.54 -10.16
N VAL A 88 4.88 6.21 -10.95
CA VAL A 88 4.97 5.53 -12.24
C VAL A 88 4.51 6.54 -13.30
N PRO A 89 5.41 7.13 -14.09
CA PRO A 89 5.01 8.15 -15.07
C PRO A 89 4.08 7.58 -16.14
N SER A 90 3.28 8.44 -16.76
CA SER A 90 2.28 8.00 -17.77
C SER A 90 2.91 7.23 -18.94
N THR A 91 4.18 7.53 -19.27
CA THR A 91 4.97 6.86 -20.31
C THR A 91 5.24 5.38 -20.03
N GLU A 92 5.24 4.96 -18.75
CA GLU A 92 5.49 3.57 -18.33
C GLU A 92 4.20 2.74 -18.25
N LEU A 93 3.02 3.38 -18.30
CA LEU A 93 1.73 2.70 -18.06
C LEU A 93 1.38 1.66 -19.12
N GLN A 94 1.91 1.81 -20.34
CA GLN A 94 1.69 0.86 -21.44
C GLN A 94 2.55 -0.41 -21.32
N ASN A 95 3.47 -0.46 -20.35
CA ASN A 95 4.36 -1.59 -20.16
C ASN A 95 4.21 -2.17 -18.74
N PRO A 96 3.31 -3.15 -18.53
CA PRO A 96 3.08 -3.78 -17.23
C PRO A 96 4.35 -4.35 -16.58
N HIS A 97 5.32 -4.79 -17.39
CA HIS A 97 6.60 -5.28 -16.88
C HIS A 97 7.41 -4.18 -16.18
N GLN A 98 7.46 -2.97 -16.74
CA GLN A 98 8.15 -1.83 -16.11
C GLN A 98 7.49 -1.43 -14.80
N ILE A 99 6.16 -1.43 -14.74
CA ILE A 99 5.40 -1.16 -13.52
C ILE A 99 5.76 -2.20 -12.45
N ALA A 100 5.71 -3.48 -12.80
CA ALA A 100 6.02 -4.59 -11.89
C ALA A 100 7.47 -4.52 -11.40
N GLU A 101 8.44 -4.26 -12.28
CA GLU A 101 9.86 -4.15 -11.93
C GLU A 101 10.11 -2.99 -10.96
N ARG A 102 9.46 -1.83 -11.19
CA ARG A 102 9.56 -0.67 -10.30
C ARG A 102 9.00 -0.96 -8.90
N ILE A 103 7.82 -1.60 -8.83
CA ILE A 103 7.24 -2.03 -7.56
C ILE A 103 8.16 -3.04 -6.86
N ALA A 104 8.68 -4.04 -7.57
CA ALA A 104 9.58 -5.04 -7.01
C ALA A 104 10.88 -4.42 -6.45
N LYS A 105 11.49 -3.47 -7.17
CA LYS A 105 12.67 -2.72 -6.71
C LYS A 105 12.38 -1.93 -5.44
N HIS A 106 11.20 -1.29 -5.35
CA HIS A 106 10.76 -0.57 -4.15
C HIS A 106 10.63 -1.52 -2.95
N VAL A 107 9.89 -2.63 -3.11
CA VAL A 107 9.69 -3.61 -2.04
C VAL A 107 11.00 -4.20 -1.56
N ASN A 108 11.89 -4.58 -2.49
CA ASN A 108 13.19 -5.14 -2.13
C ASN A 108 14.03 -4.14 -1.33
N THR A 109 14.07 -2.87 -1.74
CA THR A 109 14.76 -1.80 -1.02
C THR A 109 14.19 -1.61 0.39
N LEU A 110 12.86 -1.59 0.50
CA LEU A 110 12.16 -1.43 1.77
C LEU A 110 12.47 -2.57 2.74
N VAL A 111 12.39 -3.82 2.28
CA VAL A 111 12.72 -5.01 3.08
C VAL A 111 14.19 -5.01 3.51
N ARG A 112 15.12 -4.66 2.62
CA ARG A 112 16.55 -4.56 2.94
C ARG A 112 16.81 -3.53 4.04
N ASN A 113 16.18 -2.36 3.95
CA ASN A 113 16.33 -1.29 4.93
C ASN A 113 15.75 -1.66 6.31
N LEU A 114 14.66 -2.44 6.34
CA LEU A 114 14.12 -2.93 7.60
C LEU A 114 15.03 -3.96 8.26
N ARG A 115 15.62 -4.86 7.46
CA ARG A 115 16.59 -5.86 7.96
C ARG A 115 17.87 -5.21 8.49
N SER A 116 18.40 -4.18 7.81
CA SER A 116 19.61 -3.49 8.28
C SER A 116 19.36 -2.73 9.59
N LYS A 117 18.24 -2.01 9.70
CA LYS A 117 17.83 -1.33 10.95
C LYS A 117 17.61 -2.30 12.11
N ALA A 118 17.08 -3.49 11.85
CA ALA A 118 16.92 -4.51 12.88
C ALA A 118 18.30 -4.99 13.39
N ARG A 119 19.26 -5.25 12.49
CA ARG A 119 20.62 -5.69 12.87
C ARG A 119 21.39 -4.63 13.67
N SER A 120 21.25 -3.35 13.31
CA SER A 120 21.90 -2.23 14.01
C SER A 120 21.37 -1.97 15.43
N ARG A 121 20.20 -2.50 15.82
CA ARG A 121 19.68 -2.36 17.19
C ARG A 121 20.12 -3.46 18.16
N TYR A 122 20.81 -4.49 17.65
CA TYR A 122 21.25 -5.66 18.42
C TYR A 122 22.76 -5.93 18.30
N GLY A 123 23.52 -5.02 17.69
CA GLY A 123 24.99 -5.00 17.70
C GLY A 123 25.46 -3.71 18.35
#